data_AF-A0A7V8E3C6-F1
#
_entry.id   AF-A0A7V8E3C6-F1
#
_cell.length_a   1.000
_cell.length_b   1.000
_cell.length_c   1.000
_cell.angle_alpha   90.00
_cell.angle_beta   90.00
_cell.angle_gamma   90.00
#
_symmetry.space_group_name_H-M   'P 1'
#
loop_
_entity.id
_entity.type
_entity.pdbx_description
1 polymer ?
#
loop_
_entity_poly.entity_id
_entity_poly.type
_entity_poly.pdbx_seq_one_letter_code
_entity_poly.pdbx_strand_id
1 'polypeptide(L)'
;MVEVARASGYREIDGLFAPRELAEYLRERPGVIDPWVKYSEDKRTSGGWYLRPPYSIGRMCPTSPPMHEVKHVDLAAACAAFIIAEVGEILLRASERS
;
A
#
# COMPACT_ATOMS: atom_id res chain seq x y z
N MET A 1 7.51 5.48 -11.42
CA MET A 1 6.26 5.01 -10.78
C MET A 1 5.07 5.93 -10.98
N VAL A 2 5.19 7.25 -10.78
CA VAL A 2 4.06 8.19 -11.00
C VAL A 2 3.53 8.16 -12.44
N GLU A 3 4.40 8.13 -13.45
CA GLU A 3 3.98 8.00 -14.86
C GLU A 3 3.26 6.68 -15.14
N VAL A 4 3.72 5.57 -14.56
CA VAL A 4 3.10 4.24 -14.74
C VAL A 4 1.71 4.21 -14.09
N ALA A 5 1.56 4.74 -12.87
CA ALA A 5 0.26 4.82 -12.20
C ALA A 5 -0.74 5.74 -12.93
N ARG A 6 -0.25 6.83 -13.56
CA ARG A 6 -1.08 7.69 -14.43
C ARG A 6 -1.45 6.98 -15.73
N ALA A 7 -0.48 6.34 -16.38
CA ALA A 7 -0.67 5.65 -17.66
C ALA A 7 -1.51 4.37 -17.55
N SER A 8 -1.57 3.74 -16.37
CA SER A 8 -2.37 2.53 -16.13
C SER A 8 -3.86 2.81 -15.94
N GLY A 9 -4.31 4.06 -16.06
CA GLY A 9 -5.70 4.45 -15.80
C GLY A 9 -6.10 4.32 -14.33
N TYR A 10 -5.16 4.12 -13.39
CA TYR A 10 -5.51 3.88 -11.98
C TYR A 10 -6.29 5.06 -11.37
N ARG A 11 -6.02 6.28 -11.81
CA ARG A 11 -6.77 7.48 -11.38
C ARG A 11 -8.22 7.49 -11.87
N GLU A 12 -8.53 6.76 -12.94
CA GLU A 12 -9.90 6.55 -13.46
C GLU A 12 -10.60 5.37 -12.75
N ILE A 13 -9.81 4.52 -12.08
CA ILE A 13 -10.23 3.41 -11.21
C ILE A 13 -10.30 3.87 -9.74
N ASP A 14 -9.97 5.14 -9.45
CA ASP A 14 -9.92 5.67 -8.08
C ASP A 14 -11.30 5.56 -7.43
N GLY A 15 -11.39 4.70 -6.41
CA GLY A 15 -12.63 4.33 -5.71
C GLY A 15 -13.29 3.01 -6.15
N LEU A 16 -12.78 2.30 -7.17
CA LEU A 16 -13.41 1.09 -7.73
C LEU A 16 -12.84 -0.24 -7.22
N PHE A 17 -11.67 -0.24 -6.57
CA PHE A 17 -11.13 -1.45 -5.92
C PHE A 17 -11.42 -1.42 -4.43
N ALA A 18 -12.44 -2.15 -3.99
CA ALA A 18 -12.70 -2.28 -2.58
C ALA A 18 -11.53 -3.03 -1.92
N PRO A 19 -11.03 -2.60 -0.73
CA PRO A 19 -9.96 -3.31 -0.01
C PRO A 19 -10.22 -4.80 0.17
N ARG A 20 -11.51 -5.18 0.25
CA ARG A 20 -11.96 -6.56 0.35
C ARG A 20 -11.68 -7.37 -0.92
N GLU A 21 -11.99 -6.85 -2.09
CA GLU A 21 -11.82 -7.56 -3.37
C GLU A 21 -10.34 -7.79 -3.67
N LEU A 22 -9.51 -6.78 -3.39
CA LEU A 22 -8.06 -6.93 -3.50
C LEU A 22 -7.53 -7.97 -2.50
N ALA A 23 -8.02 -7.97 -1.26
CA ALA A 23 -7.63 -8.99 -0.28
C ALA A 23 -8.05 -10.40 -0.74
N GLU A 24 -9.26 -10.57 -1.29
CA GLU A 24 -9.71 -11.85 -1.85
C GLU A 24 -8.81 -12.30 -3.00
N TYR A 25 -8.49 -11.42 -3.95
CA TYR A 25 -7.55 -11.69 -5.04
C TYR A 25 -6.16 -12.13 -4.55
N LEU A 26 -5.64 -11.46 -3.51
CA LEU A 26 -4.34 -11.77 -2.91
C LEU A 26 -4.35 -13.11 -2.16
N ARG A 27 -5.46 -13.48 -1.50
CA ARG A 27 -5.61 -14.80 -0.86
C ARG A 27 -5.55 -15.93 -1.87
N GLU A 28 -6.13 -15.76 -3.04
CA GLU A 28 -6.10 -16.75 -4.13
C GLU A 28 -4.71 -16.89 -4.77
N ARG A 29 -3.84 -15.88 -4.61
CA ARG A 29 -2.55 -15.79 -5.29
C ARG A 29 -1.43 -15.38 -4.32
N PRO A 30 -1.13 -16.18 -3.28
CA PRO A 30 -0.19 -15.79 -2.23
C PRO A 30 1.21 -15.44 -2.77
N GLY A 31 1.65 -16.03 -3.88
CA GLY A 31 2.94 -15.71 -4.51
C GLY A 31 3.07 -14.25 -5.01
N VAL A 32 1.96 -13.51 -5.12
CA VAL A 32 2.02 -12.07 -5.45
C VAL A 32 2.18 -11.18 -4.22
N ILE A 33 2.04 -11.73 -3.01
CA ILE A 33 2.19 -11.00 -1.73
C ILE A 33 3.67 -10.80 -1.39
N ASP A 34 4.50 -11.83 -1.57
CA ASP A 34 5.93 -11.78 -1.20
C ASP A 34 6.70 -10.60 -1.83
N PRO A 35 6.49 -10.25 -3.13
CA PRO A 35 7.09 -9.06 -3.72
C PRO A 35 6.70 -7.76 -3.01
N TRP A 36 5.46 -7.63 -2.53
CA TRP A 36 4.99 -6.45 -1.81
C TRP A 36 5.56 -6.38 -0.40
N VAL A 37 5.68 -7.52 0.29
CA VAL A 37 6.37 -7.61 1.58
C VAL A 37 7.81 -7.11 1.41
N LYS A 38 8.54 -7.67 0.45
CA LYS A 38 9.93 -7.29 0.16
C LYS A 38 10.07 -5.80 -0.18
N TYR A 39 9.22 -5.29 -1.08
CA TYR A 39 9.17 -3.88 -1.42
C TYR A 39 8.97 -2.99 -0.18
N SER A 40 8.05 -3.38 0.71
CA SER A 40 7.78 -2.61 1.93
C SER A 40 8.97 -2.59 2.90
N GLU A 41 9.75 -3.67 2.96
CA GLU A 41 10.94 -3.78 3.80
C GLU A 41 12.08 -2.93 3.24
N ASP A 42 12.33 -3.00 1.93
CA ASP A 42 13.36 -2.20 1.25
C ASP A 42 13.10 -0.69 1.41
N LYS A 43 11.82 -0.28 1.40
CA LYS A 43 11.41 1.13 1.46
C LYS A 43 11.55 1.77 2.85
N ARG A 44 11.65 0.99 3.93
CA ARG A 44 11.60 1.49 5.33
C ARG A 44 12.65 2.54 5.70
N THR A 45 13.67 2.76 4.88
CA THR A 45 14.70 3.79 5.07
C THR A 45 14.25 5.19 4.63
N SER A 46 13.15 5.31 3.87
CA SER A 46 12.76 6.55 3.16
C SER A 46 11.43 7.18 3.61
N GLY A 47 10.75 6.57 4.59
CA GLY A 47 9.43 6.99 5.07
C GLY A 47 8.25 6.48 4.21
N GLY A 48 7.02 6.78 4.62
CA GLY A 48 5.79 6.31 3.94
C GLY A 48 5.17 5.06 4.59
N TRP A 49 4.27 4.40 3.86
CA TRP A 49 3.62 3.18 4.32
C TRP A 49 4.57 1.98 4.34
N TYR A 50 4.38 1.08 5.30
CA TYR A 50 5.08 -0.20 5.39
C TYR A 50 4.14 -1.31 5.82
N LEU A 51 4.45 -2.54 5.39
CA LEU A 51 3.83 -3.77 5.86
C LEU A 51 4.72 -4.38 6.96
N ARG A 52 4.11 -4.90 8.03
CA ARG A 52 4.80 -5.50 9.17
C ARG A 52 4.17 -6.87 9.48
N PRO A 53 4.99 -7.92 9.58
CA PRO A 53 4.52 -9.22 10.03
C PRO A 53 4.00 -9.17 11.49
N PRO A 54 2.98 -9.97 11.85
CA PRO A 54 2.31 -10.93 10.98
C PRO A 54 1.36 -10.25 9.99
N TYR A 55 0.50 -9.32 10.42
CA TYR A 55 -0.59 -8.78 9.58
C TYR A 55 -0.89 -7.30 9.88
N SER A 56 0.13 -6.44 10.06
CA SER A 56 -0.09 -5.01 10.31
C SER A 56 0.49 -4.10 9.24
N ILE A 57 -0.10 -2.92 9.09
CA ILE A 57 0.49 -1.82 8.31
C ILE A 57 0.73 -0.62 9.22
N GLY A 58 1.71 0.19 8.88
CA GLY A 58 1.96 1.46 9.55
C GLY A 58 2.48 2.50 8.59
N ARG A 59 2.52 3.76 9.04
CA ARG A 59 3.08 4.87 8.28
C ARG A 59 4.22 5.52 9.05
N MET A 60 5.37 5.62 8.42
CA MET A 60 6.53 6.32 8.94
C MET A 60 6.52 7.76 8.42
N CYS A 61 6.30 8.72 9.32
CA CYS A 61 6.40 10.15 9.04
C CYS A 61 7.58 10.73 9.83
N PRO A 62 8.47 11.54 9.22
CA PRO A 62 9.57 12.20 9.94
C PRO A 62 9.08 13.23 10.96
N THR A 63 7.90 13.81 10.72
CA THR A 63 7.39 14.99 11.42
C THR A 63 6.24 14.72 12.39
N SER A 64 5.72 13.49 12.42
CA SER A 64 4.64 13.09 13.33
C SER A 64 5.04 11.80 14.04
N PRO A 65 4.59 11.59 15.29
CA PRO A 65 4.74 10.30 15.95
C PRO A 65 4.18 9.18 15.04
N PRO A 66 4.80 7.98 15.04
CA PRO A 66 4.40 6.90 14.16
C PRO A 66 2.89 6.67 14.31
N MET A 67 2.18 6.82 13.20
CA MET A 67 0.73 6.61 13.16
C MET A 67 0.48 5.16 13.55
N HIS A 68 -0.45 4.94 14.48
CA HIS A 68 -0.80 3.64 15.04
C HIS A 68 -0.77 2.53 13.99
N GLU A 69 -0.11 1.43 14.31
CA GLU A 69 -0.18 0.23 13.48
C GLU A 69 -1.61 -0.29 13.44
N VAL A 70 -2.12 -0.50 12.23
CA VAL A 70 -3.43 -1.12 12.01
C VAL A 70 -3.20 -2.60 11.80
N LYS A 71 -3.80 -3.42 12.67
CA LYS A 71 -3.79 -4.88 12.53
C LYS A 71 -4.93 -5.32 11.63
N HIS A 72 -4.65 -6.32 10.81
CA HIS A 72 -5.61 -6.97 9.91
C HIS A 72 -5.76 -8.45 10.26
N VAL A 73 -6.82 -9.05 9.73
CA VAL A 73 -7.20 -10.44 9.98
C VAL A 73 -6.20 -11.45 9.40
N ASP A 74 -5.58 -11.12 8.27
CA ASP A 74 -4.62 -11.96 7.56
C ASP A 74 -3.63 -11.11 6.74
N LEU A 75 -2.64 -11.79 6.14
CA LEU A 75 -1.58 -11.13 5.38
C LEU A 75 -2.10 -10.50 4.09
N ALA A 76 -3.10 -11.13 3.46
CA ALA A 76 -3.70 -10.62 2.24
C ALA A 76 -4.44 -9.30 2.49
N ALA A 77 -5.18 -9.19 3.59
CA ALA A 77 -5.87 -7.98 4.01
C ALA A 77 -4.88 -6.87 4.38
N ALA A 78 -3.80 -7.21 5.08
CA ALA A 78 -2.73 -6.25 5.39
C ALA A 78 -2.03 -5.76 4.10
N CYS A 79 -1.72 -6.67 3.18
CA CYS A 79 -1.09 -6.33 1.90
C CYS A 79 -2.01 -5.49 1.01
N ALA A 80 -3.31 -5.79 0.95
CA ALA A 80 -4.29 -4.99 0.21
C ALA A 80 -4.37 -3.55 0.76
N ALA A 81 -4.46 -3.42 2.08
CA ALA A 81 -4.49 -2.11 2.73
C ALA A 81 -3.19 -1.33 2.49
N PHE A 82 -2.03 -2.00 2.53
CA PHE A 82 -0.74 -1.42 2.20
C PHE A 82 -0.70 -0.89 0.76
N ILE A 83 -1.09 -1.69 -0.22
CA ILE A 83 -1.07 -1.30 -1.64
C ILE A 83 -1.94 -0.06 -1.88
N ILE A 84 -3.17 -0.07 -1.36
CA ILE A 84 -4.11 1.05 -1.54
C ILE A 84 -3.54 2.34 -0.92
N ALA A 85 -3.01 2.24 0.30
CA ALA A 85 -2.46 3.40 0.99
C ALA A 85 -1.20 3.95 0.29
N GLU A 86 -0.34 3.06 -0.19
CA GLU A 86 0.88 3.37 -0.93
C GLU A 86 0.57 4.07 -2.26
N VAL A 87 -0.34 3.50 -3.06
CA VAL A 87 -0.74 4.09 -4.34
C VAL A 87 -1.44 5.44 -4.13
N GLY A 88 -2.33 5.54 -3.14
CA GLY A 88 -2.98 6.80 -2.78
C GLY A 88 -1.97 7.90 -2.43
N GLU A 89 -0.92 7.58 -1.67
CA GLU A 89 0.14 8.54 -1.34
C GLU A 89 0.97 8.94 -2.58
N ILE A 90 1.28 7.99 -3.48
CA ILE A 90 1.98 8.27 -4.74
C ILE A 90 1.17 9.25 -5.61
N LEU A 91 -0.15 9.06 -5.69
CA LEU A 91 -1.05 9.90 -6.47
C LEU A 91 -1.20 11.30 -5.86
N LEU A 92 -1.35 11.40 -4.53
CA LEU A 92 -1.45 12.67 -3.81
C LEU A 92 -0.17 13.51 -3.99
N ARG A 93 1.00 12.89 -3.80
CA ARG A 93 2.29 13.54 -4.04
C ARG A 93 2.44 13.97 -5.51
N ALA A 94 1.82 13.26 -6.45
CA ALA A 94 1.85 13.61 -7.86
C ALA A 94 0.90 14.76 -8.22
N SER A 95 -0.19 14.99 -7.49
CA SER A 95 -1.06 16.17 -7.68
C SER A 95 -0.47 17.44 -7.09
N GLU A 96 0.26 17.36 -5.97
CA GLU A 96 0.89 18.53 -5.31
C GLU A 96 2.05 19.14 -6.11
N ARG A 97 2.56 18.42 -7.11
CA ARG A 97 3.67 18.85 -7.98
C ARG A 97 3.23 19.27 -9.39
N SER A 98 1.92 19.30 -9.67
CA SER A 98 1.36 19.69 -10.98
C SER A 98 0.78 21.10 -10.93
#